data_AF-A0A522GSU6-F1
#
_entry.id   AF-A0A522GSU6-F1
#
_cell.length_a   1.000
_cell.length_b   1.000
_cell.length_c   1.000
_cell.angle_alpha   90.00
_cell.angle_beta   90.00
_cell.angle_gamma   90.00
#
_symmetry.space_group_name_H-M   'P 1'
#
loop_
_entity.id
_entity.type
_entity.pdbx_description
1 polymer ?
#
loop_
_entity_poly.entity_id
_entity_poly.type
_entity_poly.pdbx_seq_one_letter_code
_entity_poly.pdbx_strand_id
1 'polypeptide(L)'
;MKYQDAEYVVSRPDGYNIWNHGGSLSGAVRTPHGFVKVYSEGGRSNIELIIDGVCYTRFFERGFTARGLVTKAARFAEDMHWKTL
;
A
#
# COMPACT_ATOMS: atom_id res chain seq x y z
N MET A 1 -4.86 23.36 11.77
CA MET A 1 -4.65 21.94 11.44
C MET A 1 -3.39 21.85 10.61
N LYS A 2 -2.29 21.31 11.14
CA LYS A 2 -1.03 21.14 10.38
C LYS A 2 -1.14 19.84 9.60
N TYR A 3 -1.21 19.92 8.27
CA TYR A 3 -0.97 18.75 7.44
C TYR A 3 0.52 18.44 7.59
N GLN A 4 0.85 17.33 8.25
CA GLN A 4 2.18 16.75 8.09
C GLN A 4 2.16 16.01 6.77
N ASP A 5 2.92 16.50 5.80
CA ASP A 5 3.17 15.78 4.56
C ASP A 5 3.92 14.48 4.92
N ALA A 6 3.18 13.39 4.99
CA ALA A 6 3.75 12.06 5.13
C ALA A 6 4.24 11.63 3.74
N GLU A 7 5.49 12.00 3.42
CA GLU A 7 6.12 11.58 2.18
C GLU A 7 6.56 10.11 2.32
N TYR A 8 5.81 9.19 1.71
CA TYR A 8 6.16 7.77 1.69
C TYR A 8 7.25 7.50 0.65
N VAL A 9 8.48 7.93 0.92
CA VAL A 9 9.63 7.60 0.07
C VAL A 9 10.01 6.14 0.28
N VAL A 10 9.91 5.31 -0.76
CA VAL A 10 10.45 3.93 -0.74
C VAL A 10 11.95 4.00 -1.05
N SER A 11 12.76 4.25 -0.02
CA SER A 11 14.22 4.38 -0.13
C SER A 11 14.98 3.08 0.13
N ARG A 12 14.29 2.03 0.61
CA ARG A 12 14.92 0.76 0.99
C ARG A 12 15.18 -0.12 -0.24
N PRO A 13 16.32 -0.85 -0.29
CA PRO A 13 16.66 -1.72 -1.43
C PRO A 13 15.64 -2.84 -1.68
N ASP A 14 14.95 -3.29 -0.62
CA ASP A 14 13.92 -4.32 -0.70
C ASP A 14 12.64 -3.84 -1.43
N GLY A 15 12.50 -2.54 -1.65
CA GLY A 15 11.35 -1.94 -2.33
C GLY A 15 10.14 -1.71 -1.43
N TYR A 16 10.29 -1.75 -0.10
CA TYR A 16 9.19 -1.57 0.85
C TYR A 16 9.55 -0.54 1.92
N ASN A 17 8.60 0.31 2.29
CA ASN A 17 8.74 1.20 3.44
C ASN A 17 7.49 1.12 4.32
N ILE A 18 7.40 0.04 5.11
CA ILE A 18 6.29 -0.23 6.03
C ILE A 18 6.76 -0.03 7.47
N TRP A 19 6.03 0.79 8.21
CA TRP A 19 6.27 1.18 9.59
C TRP A 19 5.20 0.58 10.49
N ASN A 20 5.57 0.26 11.73
CA ASN A 20 4.63 -0.16 12.77
C ASN A 20 4.46 0.99 13.77
N HIS A 21 3.22 1.46 13.94
CA HIS A 21 2.85 2.53 14.86
C HIS A 21 2.05 1.97 16.05
N GLY A 22 2.60 0.98 16.75
CA GLY A 22 2.02 0.47 18.00
C GLY A 22 0.72 -0.32 17.80
N GLY A 23 0.64 -1.12 16.73
CA GLY A 23 -0.54 -1.95 16.44
C GLY A 23 -1.17 -1.69 15.07
N SER A 24 -0.73 -0.62 14.39
CA SER A 24 -1.03 -0.37 12.98
C SER A 24 0.23 -0.47 12.13
N LEU A 25 0.08 -1.00 10.92
CA LEU A 25 1.10 -1.00 9.88
C LEU A 25 0.70 0.02 8.82
N SER A 26 1.62 0.91 8.44
CA SER A 26 1.40 1.87 7.36
C SER A 26 2.64 2.01 6.49
N GLY A 27 2.48 2.26 5.19
CA GLY A 27 3.64 2.39 4.32
C GLY A 27 3.34 2.44 2.84
N ALA A 28 4.40 2.30 2.05
CA ALA A 28 4.32 2.15 0.61
C ALA A 28 5.16 0.96 0.13
N VAL A 29 4.71 0.34 -0.96
CA VAL A 29 5.32 -0.79 -1.63
C VAL A 29 5.57 -0.42 -3.09
N ARG A 30 6.83 -0.49 -3.53
CA ARG A 30 7.18 -0.32 -4.95
C ARG A 30 6.79 -1.58 -5.72
N THR A 31 6.11 -1.39 -6.84
CA THR A 31 5.76 -2.44 -7.80
C THR A 31 6.23 -2.02 -9.21
N PRO A 32 6.22 -2.91 -10.21
CA PRO A 32 6.51 -2.52 -11.60
C PRO A 32 5.54 -1.46 -12.15
N HIS A 33 4.35 -1.35 -11.57
CA HIS A 33 3.27 -0.46 -12.04
C HIS A 33 3.11 0.82 -11.19
N GLY A 34 4.07 1.10 -10.29
CA GLY A 34 4.07 2.29 -9.44
C GLY A 34 4.20 1.99 -7.96
N PHE A 35 3.61 2.84 -7.12
CA PHE A 35 3.66 2.70 -5.66
C PHE A 35 2.28 2.40 -5.12
N VAL A 36 2.19 1.35 -4.32
CA VAL A 36 0.96 0.98 -3.61
C VAL A 36 1.09 1.39 -2.15
N LYS A 37 0.21 2.26 -1.69
CA LYS A 37 0.09 2.59 -0.26
C LYS A 37 -0.61 1.44 0.45
N VAL A 38 -0.12 1.07 1.62
CA VAL A 38 -0.64 -0.05 2.42
C VAL A 38 -0.94 0.40 3.83
N TYR A 39 -2.03 -0.10 4.39
CA TYR A 39 -2.43 0.13 5.78
C TYR A 39 -3.06 -1.13 6.37
N SER A 40 -2.78 -1.41 7.65
CA SER A 40 -3.44 -2.46 8.41
C SER A 40 -3.55 -2.09 9.88
N GLU A 41 -4.74 -2.19 10.46
CA GLU A 41 -5.00 -1.92 11.88
C GLU A 41 -6.26 -2.69 12.33
N GLY A 42 -6.27 -3.21 13.56
CA GLY A 42 -7.50 -3.69 14.19
C GLY A 42 -8.23 -4.80 13.41
N GLY A 43 -7.48 -5.67 12.72
CA GLY A 43 -8.08 -6.72 11.90
C GLY A 43 -8.70 -6.23 10.59
N ARG A 44 -8.35 -5.04 10.12
CA ARG A 44 -8.71 -4.51 8.80
C ARG A 44 -7.48 -4.07 8.05
N SER A 45 -7.55 -4.08 6.73
CA SER A 45 -6.47 -3.56 5.88
C SER A 45 -7.03 -2.89 4.64
N ASN A 46 -6.31 -1.90 4.13
CA ASN A 46 -6.57 -1.32 2.82
C ASN A 46 -5.27 -1.09 2.06
N ILE A 47 -5.40 -1.10 0.74
CA ILE A 47 -4.34 -0.77 -0.19
C ILE A 47 -4.87 0.19 -1.25
N GLU A 48 -4.03 1.14 -1.66
CA GLU A 48 -4.38 2.22 -2.56
C GLU A 48 -3.32 2.35 -3.65
N LEU A 49 -3.75 2.54 -4.89
CA LEU A 49 -2.90 2.73 -6.05
C LEU A 49 -3.54 3.78 -6.96
N ILE A 50 -2.74 4.73 -7.46
CA ILE A 50 -3.18 5.72 -8.42
C ILE A 50 -2.62 5.34 -9.80
N ILE A 51 -3.51 5.17 -10.79
CA ILE A 51 -3.18 4.93 -12.19
C ILE A 51 -3.99 5.92 -13.03
N ASP A 52 -3.35 6.59 -13.99
CA ASP A 52 -4.00 7.56 -14.91
C ASP A 52 -4.88 8.61 -14.22
N GLY A 53 -4.43 9.08 -13.05
CA GLY A 53 -5.15 10.08 -12.25
C GLY A 53 -6.34 9.54 -11.45
N VAL A 54 -6.62 8.23 -11.49
CA VAL A 54 -7.69 7.58 -10.73
C VAL A 54 -7.13 6.82 -9.54
N CYS A 55 -7.67 7.08 -8.36
CA CYS A 55 -7.31 6.34 -7.13
C CYS A 55 -8.18 5.08 -7.00
N TYR A 56 -7.54 3.92 -7.04
CA TYR A 56 -8.16 2.63 -6.81
C TYR A 56 -7.84 2.16 -5.38
N THR A 57 -8.88 1.85 -4.62
CA THR A 57 -8.74 1.36 -3.24
C THR A 57 -9.34 -0.02 -3.11
N ARG A 58 -8.65 -0.92 -2.41
CA ARG A 58 -9.18 -2.24 -2.04
C ARG A 58 -9.14 -2.41 -0.53
N PHE A 59 -10.29 -2.72 0.04
CA PHE A 59 -10.46 -3.01 1.47
C PHE A 59 -10.47 -4.51 1.74
N PHE A 60 -10.00 -4.89 2.92
CA PHE A 60 -10.00 -6.27 3.42
C PHE A 60 -10.50 -6.29 4.86
N GLU A 61 -11.46 -7.18 5.14
CA GLU A 61 -11.97 -7.46 6.49
C GLU A 61 -11.05 -8.42 7.27
N ARG A 62 -9.74 -8.25 7.11
CA ARG A 62 -8.72 -8.91 7.93
C ARG A 62 -7.45 -8.06 7.99
N GLY A 63 -6.73 -8.20 9.11
CA GLY A 63 -5.39 -7.64 9.27
C GLY A 63 -4.35 -8.47 8.53
N PHE A 64 -3.32 -7.83 7.99
CA PHE A 64 -2.18 -8.53 7.39
C PHE A 64 -0.89 -8.13 8.09
N THR A 65 0.07 -9.06 8.11
CA THR A 65 1.46 -8.75 8.44
C THR A 65 2.09 -7.89 7.35
N ALA A 66 3.24 -7.26 7.62
CA ALA A 66 3.96 -6.47 6.60
C ALA A 66 4.21 -7.26 5.31
N ARG A 67 4.64 -8.52 5.42
CA ARG A 67 4.82 -9.42 4.26
C ARG A 67 3.51 -9.73 3.53
N GLY A 68 2.43 -9.90 4.28
CA GLY A 68 1.09 -10.05 3.72
C GLY A 68 0.67 -8.83 2.92
N LEU A 69 0.90 -7.63 3.45
CA LEU A 69 0.62 -6.36 2.77
C LEU A 69 1.43 -6.22 1.49
N VAL A 70 2.73 -6.51 1.51
CA VAL A 70 3.59 -6.55 0.30
C VAL A 70 3.01 -7.46 -0.78
N THR A 71 2.59 -8.66 -0.39
CA THR A 71 2.03 -9.65 -1.34
C THR A 71 0.70 -9.17 -1.91
N LYS A 72 -0.14 -8.53 -1.09
CA LYS A 72 -1.43 -7.98 -1.53
C LYS A 72 -1.26 -6.75 -2.42
N ALA A 73 -0.30 -5.89 -2.12
CA ALA A 73 0.07 -4.75 -2.93
C ALA A 73 0.53 -5.16 -4.34
N ALA A 74 1.46 -6.12 -4.43
CA ALA A 74 1.94 -6.62 -5.72
C ALA A 74 0.79 -7.19 -6.58
N ARG A 75 -0.05 -8.06 -6.01
CA ARG A 75 -1.22 -8.61 -6.72
C ARG A 75 -2.21 -7.55 -7.15
N PHE A 76 -2.45 -6.54 -6.31
CA PHE A 76 -3.38 -5.47 -6.63
C PHE A 76 -2.88 -4.60 -7.78
N ALA A 77 -1.58 -4.28 -7.81
CA ALA A 77 -0.98 -3.55 -8.91
C ALA A 77 -1.11 -4.32 -10.24
N GLU A 78 -0.82 -5.63 -10.23
CA GLU A 78 -1.04 -6.49 -11.40
C GLU A 78 -2.51 -6.52 -11.84
N ASP A 79 -3.45 -6.71 -10.89
CA ASP A 79 -4.88 -6.74 -11.19
C ASP A 79 -5.36 -5.43 -11.82
N MET A 80 -4.83 -4.28 -11.40
CA MET A 80 -5.24 -2.98 -11.94
C MET A 80 -4.62 -2.72 -13.30
N HIS A 81 -3.34 -3.07 -13.50
CA HIS A 81 -2.67 -2.94 -14.80
C HIS A 81 -3.44 -3.65 -15.92
N TRP A 82 -3.90 -4.89 -15.67
CA TRP A 82 -4.70 -5.64 -16.65
C TRP A 82 -6.12 -5.11 -16.88
N LYS A 83 -6.65 -4.28 -15.98
CA LYS A 83 -7.98 -3.66 -16.15
C LYS A 83 -7.94 -2.32 -16.87
N THR A 84 -6.77 -1.70 -16.94
CA THR A 84 -6.54 -0.41 -17.58
C THR A 84 -5.97 -0.53 -19.00
N LEU A 85 -5.62 -1.74 -19.44
CA LEU A 85 -5.31 -2.10 -20.83
C LEU A 85 -6.59 -2.43 -21.61
#